data_AF-A0A4U1JMQ1-F1
#
_entry.id   AF-A0A4U1JMQ1-F1
#
_cell.length_a   1.000
_cell.length_b   1.000
_cell.length_c   1.000
_cell.angle_alpha   90.00
_cell.angle_beta   90.00
_cell.angle_gamma   90.00
#
_symmetry.space_group_name_H-M   'P 1'
#
loop_
_entity.id
_entity.type
_entity.pdbx_description
1 polymer ?
#
loop_
_entity_poly.entity_id
_entity_poly.type
_entity_poly.pdbx_seq_one_letter_code
_entity_poly.pdbx_strand_id
1 'polypeptide(L)'
;MDNPREDTPTDQYRTRGAFTLSAIRADAETQGMEAGFAAVHAELKTKHREQEDLEEQVQVHEAVISGCDRVVDRLVRSFDLRLFDLCNKNRDDPRYRRYFPEGLRSVTEADAREVEPKRVRALLKALDEDKDKPGFTPLHGEYSARLLGAVEAVEAADAACTKVEEELAFLKEKTIADVKRRWVEERIKLHADLTKKFPNDAARVESYFSRFAKPRKKKGATSEG
;
A
#
# COMPACT_ATOMS: atom_id res chain seq x y z
N MET A 1 -7.74 30.16 -17.91
CA MET A 1 -7.91 28.83 -17.30
C MET A 1 -6.79 28.46 -16.33
N ASP A 2 -7.11 28.25 -15.04
CA ASP A 2 -6.19 27.69 -14.04
C ASP A 2 -6.10 26.15 -14.22
N ASN A 3 -4.88 25.60 -14.23
CA ASN A 3 -4.60 24.16 -14.36
C ASN A 3 -4.27 23.53 -13.00
N PRO A 4 -4.55 22.22 -12.83
CA PRO A 4 -4.14 21.50 -11.64
C PRO A 4 -2.62 21.42 -11.56
N ARG A 5 -2.11 21.28 -10.34
CA ARG A 5 -0.69 21.08 -10.03
C ARG A 5 -0.37 19.60 -9.95
N GLU A 6 0.92 19.30 -9.92
CA GLU A 6 1.44 17.94 -9.75
C GLU A 6 0.94 17.29 -8.44
N ASP A 7 0.86 18.06 -7.37
CA ASP A 7 0.38 17.64 -6.04
C ASP A 7 -1.15 17.62 -5.89
N THR A 8 -1.90 17.92 -6.97
CA THR A 8 -3.36 18.00 -6.86
C THR A 8 -3.98 16.62 -6.61
N PRO A 9 -4.78 16.46 -5.53
CA PRO A 9 -5.44 15.19 -5.22
C PRO A 9 -6.40 14.77 -6.33
N THR A 10 -6.50 13.45 -6.57
CA THR A 10 -7.35 12.87 -7.63
C THR A 10 -8.83 13.29 -7.50
N ASP A 11 -9.34 13.49 -6.28
CA ASP A 11 -10.72 13.95 -6.04
C ASP A 11 -11.02 15.35 -6.61
N GLN A 12 -10.02 16.22 -6.69
CA GLN A 12 -10.21 17.52 -7.32
C GLN A 12 -10.39 17.38 -8.83
N TYR A 13 -9.64 16.49 -9.48
CA TYR A 13 -9.84 16.18 -10.91
C TYR A 13 -11.25 15.61 -11.16
N ARG A 14 -11.73 14.72 -10.28
CA ARG A 14 -13.08 14.14 -10.34
C ARG A 14 -14.16 15.23 -10.28
N THR A 15 -14.12 16.07 -9.26
CA THR A 15 -15.15 17.10 -9.05
C THR A 15 -15.13 18.17 -10.14
N ARG A 16 -13.94 18.66 -10.51
CA ARG A 16 -13.80 19.72 -11.52
C ARG A 16 -14.13 19.21 -12.92
N GLY A 17 -13.76 17.97 -13.24
CA GLY A 17 -14.13 17.35 -14.52
C GLY A 17 -15.64 17.13 -14.65
N ALA A 18 -16.29 16.65 -13.59
CA ALA A 18 -17.75 16.48 -13.58
C ALA A 18 -18.49 17.81 -13.79
N PHE A 19 -17.99 18.91 -13.18
CA PHE A 19 -18.51 20.25 -13.44
C PHE A 19 -18.36 20.62 -14.92
N THR A 20 -17.16 20.51 -15.49
CA THR A 20 -16.92 20.90 -16.88
C THR A 20 -17.75 20.10 -17.88
N LEU A 21 -17.85 18.79 -17.69
CA LEU A 21 -18.71 17.93 -18.50
C LEU A 21 -20.18 18.35 -18.41
N SER A 22 -20.67 18.60 -17.19
CA SER A 22 -22.06 19.01 -16.97
C SER A 22 -22.36 20.37 -17.59
N ALA A 23 -21.45 21.34 -17.44
CA ALA A 23 -21.62 22.68 -17.98
C ALA A 23 -21.71 22.67 -19.51
N ILE A 24 -20.85 21.90 -20.18
CA ILE A 24 -20.83 21.79 -21.65
C ILE A 24 -22.08 21.06 -22.17
N ARG A 25 -22.50 20.00 -21.48
CA ARG A 25 -23.72 19.25 -21.85
C ARG A 25 -25.01 20.02 -21.63
N ALA A 26 -25.01 20.97 -20.69
CA ALA A 26 -26.16 21.82 -20.42
C ALA A 26 -26.35 22.92 -21.48
N ASP A 27 -25.30 23.27 -22.23
CA ASP A 27 -25.38 24.25 -23.31
C ASP A 27 -25.51 23.54 -24.67
N ALA A 28 -26.68 23.73 -25.31
CA ALA A 28 -27.02 23.13 -26.61
C ALA A 28 -26.03 23.49 -27.72
N GLU A 29 -25.35 24.64 -27.65
CA GLU A 29 -24.36 25.03 -28.65
C GLU A 29 -23.05 24.25 -28.48
N THR A 30 -22.72 23.77 -27.28
CA THR A 30 -21.43 23.11 -27.00
C THR A 30 -21.53 21.61 -26.77
N GLN A 31 -22.75 21.09 -26.67
CA GLN A 31 -23.01 19.67 -26.49
C GLN A 31 -22.28 18.82 -27.54
N GLY A 32 -21.56 17.80 -27.08
CA GLY A 32 -20.79 16.87 -27.92
C GLY A 32 -19.32 17.26 -28.09
N MET A 33 -18.94 18.52 -27.80
CA MET A 33 -17.53 18.93 -27.84
C MET A 33 -16.72 18.27 -26.72
N GLU A 34 -17.37 17.80 -25.65
CA GLU A 34 -16.68 17.24 -24.48
C GLU A 34 -16.23 15.79 -24.64
N ALA A 35 -16.49 15.13 -25.78
CA ALA A 35 -16.31 13.69 -25.94
C ALA A 35 -14.90 13.18 -25.57
N GLY A 36 -13.84 13.85 -26.04
CA GLY A 36 -12.45 13.49 -25.72
C GLY A 36 -12.13 13.61 -24.23
N PHE A 37 -12.54 14.73 -23.64
CA PHE A 37 -12.39 14.98 -22.20
C PHE A 37 -13.24 14.02 -21.35
N ALA A 38 -14.44 13.66 -21.81
CA ALA A 38 -15.32 12.71 -21.14
C ALA A 38 -14.70 11.31 -21.06
N ALA A 39 -14.07 10.86 -22.14
CA ALA A 39 -13.39 9.55 -22.19
C ALA A 39 -12.26 9.47 -21.16
N VAL A 40 -11.34 10.44 -21.17
CA VAL A 40 -10.22 10.47 -20.21
C VAL A 40 -10.70 10.70 -18.78
N HIS A 41 -11.77 11.48 -18.56
CA HIS A 41 -12.34 11.65 -17.23
C HIS A 41 -12.96 10.36 -16.68
N ALA A 42 -13.62 9.57 -17.53
CA ALA A 42 -14.14 8.25 -17.16
C ALA A 42 -13.00 7.26 -16.85
N GLU A 43 -11.92 7.29 -17.63
CA GLU A 43 -10.71 6.51 -17.37
C GLU A 43 -10.11 6.86 -16.00
N LEU A 44 -9.95 8.15 -15.68
CA LEU A 44 -9.43 8.58 -14.38
C LEU A 44 -10.28 8.09 -13.21
N LYS A 45 -11.62 8.11 -13.35
CA LYS A 45 -12.54 7.58 -12.33
C LYS A 45 -12.37 6.07 -12.15
N THR A 46 -12.14 5.34 -13.24
CA THR A 46 -11.92 3.89 -13.21
C THR A 46 -10.63 3.56 -12.48
N LYS A 47 -9.52 4.24 -12.84
CA LYS A 47 -8.22 4.03 -12.20
C LYS A 47 -8.18 4.41 -10.73
N HIS A 48 -8.98 5.39 -10.32
CA HIS A 48 -9.08 5.74 -8.92
C HIS A 48 -9.86 4.70 -8.09
N ARG A 49 -10.90 4.07 -8.66
CA ARG A 49 -11.56 2.93 -8.00
C ARG A 49 -10.63 1.73 -7.89
N GLU A 50 -9.90 1.43 -8.96
CA GLU A 50 -8.86 0.37 -8.95
C GLU A 50 -7.81 0.62 -7.86
N GLN A 51 -7.48 1.89 -7.59
CA GLN A 51 -6.60 2.25 -6.48
C GLN A 51 -7.24 1.94 -5.12
N GLU A 52 -8.50 2.32 -4.91
CA GLU A 52 -9.25 2.01 -3.67
C GLU A 52 -9.33 0.49 -3.45
N ASP A 53 -9.64 -0.27 -4.50
CA ASP A 53 -9.74 -1.73 -4.46
C ASP A 53 -8.39 -2.41 -4.12
N LEU A 54 -7.28 -1.91 -4.67
CA LEU A 54 -5.94 -2.41 -4.35
C LEU A 54 -5.50 -2.01 -2.94
N GLU A 55 -5.83 -0.79 -2.48
CA GLU A 55 -5.58 -0.37 -1.10
C GLU A 55 -6.32 -1.26 -0.09
N GLU A 56 -7.58 -1.63 -0.38
CA GLU A 56 -8.33 -2.61 0.42
C GLU A 56 -7.66 -3.99 0.41
N GLN A 57 -7.20 -4.47 -0.74
CA GLN A 57 -6.50 -5.75 -0.85
C GLN A 57 -5.19 -5.78 -0.05
N VAL A 58 -4.41 -4.69 -0.03
CA VAL A 58 -3.22 -4.59 0.84
C VAL A 58 -3.62 -4.79 2.30
N GLN A 59 -4.68 -4.12 2.77
CA GLN A 59 -5.17 -4.29 4.15
C GLN A 59 -5.60 -5.72 4.46
N VAL A 60 -6.25 -6.40 3.51
CA VAL A 60 -6.60 -7.83 3.64
C VAL A 60 -5.36 -8.69 3.79
N HIS A 61 -4.32 -8.46 2.97
CA HIS A 61 -3.07 -9.21 3.05
C HIS A 61 -2.29 -8.94 4.34
N GLU A 62 -2.22 -7.69 4.80
CA GLU A 62 -1.64 -7.34 6.10
C GLU A 62 -2.33 -8.07 7.26
N ALA A 63 -3.66 -8.20 7.22
CA ALA A 63 -4.41 -8.96 8.21
C ALA A 63 -4.07 -10.46 8.18
N VAL A 64 -3.87 -11.03 6.98
CA VAL A 64 -3.43 -12.43 6.82
C VAL A 64 -2.03 -12.63 7.40
N ILE A 65 -1.07 -11.73 7.10
CA ILE A 65 0.28 -11.77 7.66
C ILE A 65 0.21 -11.72 9.19
N SER A 66 -0.55 -10.79 9.77
CA SER A 66 -0.74 -10.72 11.23
C SER A 66 -1.35 -11.99 11.82
N GLY A 67 -2.25 -12.65 11.09
CA GLY A 67 -2.81 -13.95 11.47
C GLY A 67 -1.76 -15.07 11.50
N CYS A 68 -0.92 -15.15 10.46
CA CYS A 68 0.16 -16.13 10.34
C CYS A 68 1.27 -15.89 11.38
N ASP A 69 1.69 -14.64 11.58
CA ASP A 69 2.64 -14.19 12.59
C ASP A 69 2.23 -14.69 13.99
N ARG A 70 0.99 -14.45 14.42
CA ARG A 70 0.46 -14.98 15.70
C ARG A 70 0.53 -16.50 15.82
N VAL A 71 0.52 -17.25 14.71
CA VAL A 71 0.70 -18.71 14.73
C VAL A 71 2.17 -19.05 15.00
N VAL A 72 3.09 -18.41 14.27
CA VAL A 72 4.54 -18.53 14.49
C VAL A 72 4.86 -18.21 15.95
N ASP A 73 4.37 -17.08 16.43
CA ASP A 73 4.57 -16.57 17.78
C ASP A 73 4.16 -17.59 18.87
N ARG A 74 2.98 -18.20 18.71
CA ARG A 74 2.50 -19.24 19.62
C ARG A 74 3.35 -20.50 19.57
N LEU A 75 3.80 -20.90 18.38
CA LEU A 75 4.66 -22.08 18.21
C LEU A 75 6.04 -21.85 18.81
N VAL A 76 6.65 -20.68 18.58
CA VAL A 76 7.95 -20.31 19.15
C VAL A 76 7.87 -20.26 20.68
N ARG A 77 6.81 -19.68 21.26
CA ARG A 77 6.59 -19.69 22.72
C ARG A 77 6.38 -21.10 23.27
N SER A 78 5.68 -21.98 22.55
CA SER A 78 5.48 -23.37 22.98
C SER A 78 6.79 -24.17 22.92
N PHE A 79 7.58 -23.96 21.86
CA PHE A 79 8.92 -24.50 21.69
C PHE A 79 9.86 -24.02 22.82
N ASP A 80 9.83 -22.72 23.13
CA ASP A 80 10.59 -22.12 24.24
C ASP A 80 10.32 -22.81 25.57
N LEU A 81 9.05 -23.03 25.93
CA LEU A 81 8.69 -23.70 27.18
C LEU A 81 9.25 -25.13 27.25
N ARG A 82 9.15 -25.89 26.16
CA ARG A 82 9.70 -27.26 26.09
C ARG A 82 11.23 -27.28 26.17
N LEU A 83 11.88 -26.34 25.48
CA LEU A 83 13.33 -26.19 25.52
C LEU A 83 13.81 -25.78 26.92
N PHE A 84 13.06 -24.87 27.57
CA PHE A 84 13.35 -24.40 28.92
C PHE A 84 13.27 -25.54 29.95
N ASP A 85 12.26 -26.41 29.86
CA ASP A 85 12.16 -27.61 30.69
C ASP A 85 13.35 -28.56 30.44
N LEU A 86 13.75 -28.80 29.19
CA LEU A 86 14.93 -29.62 28.85
C LEU A 86 16.24 -29.03 29.41
N CYS A 87 16.28 -27.70 29.56
CA CYS A 87 17.40 -26.95 30.10
C CYS A 87 17.32 -26.76 31.63
N ASN A 88 16.58 -27.62 32.34
CA ASN A 88 16.39 -27.54 33.79
C ASN A 88 15.92 -26.16 34.26
N LYS A 89 15.07 -25.50 33.46
CA LYS A 89 14.54 -24.16 33.73
C LYS A 89 15.63 -23.10 33.89
N ASN A 90 16.73 -23.24 33.15
CA ASN A 90 17.82 -22.28 33.13
C ASN A 90 17.95 -21.62 31.75
N ARG A 91 17.66 -20.32 31.65
CA ARG A 91 17.83 -19.53 30.42
C ARG A 91 19.29 -19.25 30.08
N ASP A 92 20.20 -19.47 31.03
CA ASP A 92 21.64 -19.34 30.83
C ASP A 92 22.30 -20.64 30.38
N ASP A 93 21.55 -21.75 30.32
CA ASP A 93 22.06 -23.01 29.77
C ASP A 93 22.52 -22.79 28.32
N PRO A 94 23.75 -23.23 27.95
CA PRO A 94 24.26 -23.07 26.59
C PRO A 94 23.35 -23.66 25.52
N ARG A 95 22.59 -24.72 25.85
CA ARG A 95 21.60 -25.32 24.95
C ARG A 95 20.43 -24.37 24.71
N TYR A 96 19.94 -23.67 25.73
CA TYR A 96 18.88 -22.69 25.58
C TYR A 96 19.34 -21.48 24.77
N ARG A 97 20.51 -20.90 25.12
CA ARG A 97 21.07 -19.72 24.45
C ARG A 97 21.43 -19.94 22.99
N ARG A 98 21.63 -21.19 22.56
CA ARG A 98 21.80 -21.53 21.13
C ARG A 98 20.59 -21.12 20.28
N TYR A 99 19.39 -21.28 20.82
CA TYR A 99 18.14 -20.98 20.14
C TYR A 99 17.71 -19.53 20.37
N PHE A 100 17.89 -19.02 21.60
CA PHE A 100 17.47 -17.68 21.98
C PHE A 100 18.65 -16.84 22.52
N PRO A 101 19.65 -16.48 21.69
CA PRO A 101 20.84 -15.76 22.14
C PRO A 101 20.51 -14.36 22.68
N GLU A 102 19.53 -13.69 22.05
CA GLU A 102 19.01 -12.39 22.45
C GLU A 102 17.70 -12.52 23.27
N GLY A 103 17.34 -13.75 23.66
CA GLY A 103 16.09 -14.06 24.35
C GLY A 103 14.88 -14.23 23.42
N LEU A 104 13.81 -14.81 23.96
CA LEU A 104 12.57 -15.15 23.23
C LEU A 104 11.96 -13.95 22.49
N ARG A 105 11.86 -12.80 23.16
CA ARG A 105 11.25 -11.59 22.61
C ARG A 105 11.92 -11.08 21.34
N SER A 106 13.23 -11.34 21.22
CA SER A 106 13.97 -10.97 20.02
C SER A 106 13.45 -11.70 18.78
N VAL A 107 12.77 -12.84 18.94
CA VAL A 107 12.12 -13.56 17.83
C VAL A 107 10.67 -13.09 17.72
N THR A 108 9.90 -13.15 18.81
CA THR A 108 8.43 -12.95 18.81
C THR A 108 7.96 -11.49 18.70
N GLU A 109 8.87 -10.52 18.83
CA GLU A 109 8.57 -9.09 18.68
C GLU A 109 9.33 -8.49 17.48
N ALA A 110 9.97 -9.34 16.67
CA ALA A 110 10.65 -8.92 15.46
C ALA A 110 9.65 -8.55 14.35
N ASP A 111 10.13 -7.86 13.32
CA ASP A 111 9.33 -7.59 12.14
C ASP A 111 8.90 -8.91 11.48
N ALA A 112 7.59 -9.10 11.37
CA ALA A 112 6.95 -10.33 10.90
C ALA A 112 7.27 -10.66 9.43
N ARG A 113 7.60 -9.66 8.61
CA ARG A 113 7.85 -9.85 7.18
C ARG A 113 9.32 -10.15 6.92
N GLU A 114 10.21 -9.37 7.52
CA GLU A 114 11.62 -9.38 7.17
C GLU A 114 12.53 -10.13 8.15
N VAL A 115 12.22 -10.09 9.46
CA VAL A 115 13.18 -10.45 10.50
C VAL A 115 12.77 -11.73 11.22
N GLU A 116 11.52 -11.85 11.67
CA GLU A 116 11.02 -13.05 12.36
C GLU A 116 11.21 -14.30 11.50
N PRO A 117 10.84 -14.34 10.20
CA PRO A 117 11.00 -15.54 9.38
C PRO A 117 12.44 -16.04 9.33
N LYS A 118 13.40 -15.12 9.19
CA LYS A 118 14.84 -15.46 9.18
C LYS A 118 15.29 -16.03 10.53
N ARG A 119 14.81 -15.47 11.65
CA ARG A 119 15.11 -15.96 13.00
C ARG A 119 14.51 -17.35 13.23
N VAL A 120 13.27 -17.60 12.77
CA VAL A 120 12.63 -18.91 12.86
C VAL A 120 13.32 -19.96 11.97
N ARG A 121 13.76 -19.58 10.77
CA ARG A 121 14.59 -20.44 9.91
C ARG A 121 15.93 -20.81 10.58
N ALA A 122 16.54 -19.87 11.32
CA ALA A 122 17.74 -20.15 12.10
C ALA A 122 17.47 -21.11 13.28
N LEU A 123 16.33 -20.94 13.98
CA LEU A 123 15.87 -21.88 15.01
C LEU A 123 15.68 -23.30 14.45
N LEU A 124 15.01 -23.41 13.31
CA LEU A 124 14.78 -24.69 12.61
C LEU A 124 16.10 -25.36 12.23
N LYS A 125 17.05 -24.60 11.67
CA LYS A 125 18.39 -25.12 11.36
C LYS A 125 19.10 -25.65 12.60
N ALA A 126 19.08 -24.91 13.71
CA ALA A 126 19.67 -25.36 14.97
C ALA A 126 18.98 -26.63 15.50
N LEU A 127 17.66 -26.72 15.36
CA LEU A 127 16.86 -27.88 15.77
C LEU A 127 17.20 -29.13 14.95
N ASP A 128 17.41 -28.99 13.64
CA ASP A 128 17.84 -30.08 12.77
C ASP A 128 19.25 -30.57 13.11
N GLU A 129 20.17 -29.66 13.44
CA GLU A 129 21.54 -30.00 13.88
C GLU A 129 21.56 -30.74 15.22
N ASP A 130 20.56 -30.50 16.08
CA ASP A 130 20.47 -31.04 17.42
C ASP A 130 19.56 -32.29 17.52
N LYS A 131 18.89 -32.70 16.44
CA LYS A 131 17.82 -33.74 16.46
C LYS A 131 18.22 -35.08 17.11
N ASP A 132 19.49 -35.44 17.01
CA ASP A 132 20.06 -36.70 17.52
C ASP A 132 20.66 -36.53 18.93
N LYS A 133 20.64 -35.32 19.50
CA LYS A 133 21.12 -35.05 20.86
C LYS A 133 20.11 -35.53 21.91
N PRO A 134 20.58 -35.93 23.11
CA PRO A 134 19.70 -36.39 24.18
C PRO A 134 18.60 -35.38 24.51
N GLY A 135 17.34 -35.84 24.48
CA GLY A 135 16.17 -35.02 24.78
C GLY A 135 15.67 -34.12 23.66
N PHE A 136 16.41 -33.96 22.54
CA PHE A 136 16.00 -33.12 21.41
C PHE A 136 15.15 -33.85 20.36
N THR A 137 15.20 -35.17 20.28
CA THR A 137 14.37 -35.94 19.33
C THR A 137 12.86 -35.68 19.48
N PRO A 138 12.28 -35.63 20.70
CA PRO A 138 10.86 -35.26 20.86
C PRO A 138 10.56 -33.81 20.48
N LEU A 139 11.48 -32.87 20.78
CA LEU A 139 11.34 -31.46 20.38
C LEU A 139 11.35 -31.32 18.86
N HIS A 140 12.29 -32.00 18.18
CA HIS A 140 12.38 -32.00 16.73
C HIS A 140 11.09 -32.55 16.09
N GLY A 141 10.66 -33.74 16.53
CA GLY A 141 9.45 -34.38 16.01
C GLY A 141 8.16 -33.59 16.26
N GLU A 142 8.08 -32.85 17.37
CA GLU A 142 6.91 -32.02 17.68
C GLU A 142 6.90 -30.68 16.91
N TYR A 143 8.05 -30.01 16.78
CA TYR A 143 8.08 -28.61 16.34
C TYR A 143 8.64 -28.37 14.94
N SER A 144 9.52 -29.21 14.41
CA SER A 144 10.24 -28.91 13.15
C SER A 144 9.28 -28.63 11.99
N ALA A 145 8.38 -29.57 11.68
CA ALA A 145 7.41 -29.40 10.59
C ALA A 145 6.39 -28.28 10.85
N ARG A 146 6.00 -28.05 12.12
CA ARG A 146 5.00 -27.03 12.47
C ARG A 146 5.56 -25.62 12.36
N LEU A 147 6.77 -25.39 12.85
CA LEU A 147 7.48 -24.12 12.72
C LEU A 147 7.81 -23.84 11.26
N LEU A 148 8.24 -24.86 10.50
CA LEU A 148 8.49 -24.76 9.07
C LEU A 148 7.24 -24.33 8.29
N GLY A 149 6.12 -25.04 8.49
CA GLY A 149 4.87 -24.70 7.81
C GLY A 149 4.32 -23.33 8.21
N ALA A 150 4.51 -22.92 9.46
CA ALA A 150 4.08 -21.60 9.93
C ALA A 150 4.90 -20.46 9.31
N VAL A 151 6.24 -20.61 9.25
CA VAL A 151 7.10 -19.58 8.61
C VAL A 151 6.88 -19.52 7.10
N GLU A 152 6.66 -20.65 6.43
CA GLU A 152 6.31 -20.70 5.01
C GLU A 152 4.96 -20.03 4.72
N ALA A 153 4.01 -20.13 5.64
CA ALA A 153 2.73 -19.43 5.52
C ALA A 153 2.88 -17.90 5.65
N VAL A 154 3.78 -17.42 6.52
CA VAL A 154 4.13 -15.98 6.60
C VAL A 154 4.81 -15.53 5.31
N GLU A 155 5.84 -16.23 4.85
CA GLU A 155 6.58 -15.91 3.62
C GLU A 155 5.65 -15.90 2.38
N ALA A 156 4.72 -16.86 2.28
CA ALA A 156 3.74 -16.90 1.21
C ALA A 156 2.73 -15.74 1.27
N ALA A 157 2.28 -15.38 2.48
CA ALA A 157 1.39 -14.24 2.68
C ALA A 157 2.08 -12.91 2.37
N ASP A 158 3.34 -12.75 2.78
CA ASP A 158 4.18 -11.60 2.46
C ASP A 158 4.39 -11.45 0.95
N ALA A 159 4.80 -12.53 0.27
CA ALA A 159 4.97 -12.51 -1.18
C ALA A 159 3.67 -12.17 -1.95
N ALA A 160 2.50 -12.54 -1.42
CA ALA A 160 1.22 -12.13 -1.98
C ALA A 160 0.93 -10.63 -1.74
N CYS A 161 1.22 -10.13 -0.53
CA CYS A 161 1.09 -8.72 -0.18
C CYS A 161 1.99 -7.84 -1.06
N THR A 162 3.26 -8.20 -1.21
CA THR A 162 4.24 -7.45 -2.00
C THR A 162 3.80 -7.28 -3.45
N LYS A 163 3.18 -8.30 -4.06
CA LYS A 163 2.66 -8.17 -5.43
C LYS A 163 1.59 -7.09 -5.54
N VAL A 164 0.65 -7.05 -4.60
CA VAL A 164 -0.41 -6.04 -4.57
C VAL A 164 0.16 -4.65 -4.28
N GLU A 165 1.14 -4.55 -3.38
CA GLU A 165 1.87 -3.30 -3.10
C GLU A 165 2.60 -2.78 -4.36
N GLU A 166 3.26 -3.65 -5.12
CA GLU A 166 3.93 -3.32 -6.39
C GLU A 166 2.92 -2.87 -7.46
N GLU A 167 1.80 -3.58 -7.61
CA GLU A 167 0.72 -3.21 -8.52
C GLU A 167 0.12 -1.84 -8.15
N LEU A 168 -0.12 -1.60 -6.86
CA LEU A 168 -0.61 -0.31 -6.35
C LEU A 168 0.39 0.82 -6.58
N ALA A 169 1.68 0.58 -6.36
CA ALA A 169 2.73 1.55 -6.62
C ALA A 169 2.80 1.89 -8.12
N PHE A 170 2.78 0.88 -8.99
CA PHE A 170 2.75 1.08 -10.44
C PHE A 170 1.50 1.86 -10.90
N LEU A 171 0.33 1.54 -10.35
CA LEU A 171 -0.92 2.25 -10.64
C LEU A 171 -0.81 3.73 -10.25
N LYS A 172 -0.29 4.04 -9.05
CA LYS A 172 -0.15 5.41 -8.55
C LYS A 172 0.88 6.22 -9.33
N GLU A 173 2.08 5.68 -9.51
CA GLU A 173 3.23 6.40 -10.03
C GLU A 173 3.25 6.51 -11.55
N LYS A 174 2.72 5.50 -12.27
CA LYS A 174 2.73 5.48 -13.73
C LYS A 174 1.34 5.76 -14.28
N THR A 175 0.40 4.87 -13.99
CA THR A 175 -0.88 4.84 -14.68
C THR A 175 -1.75 6.06 -14.36
N ILE A 176 -1.99 6.35 -13.08
CA ILE A 176 -2.79 7.51 -12.66
C ILE A 176 -2.10 8.82 -13.04
N ALA A 177 -0.78 8.90 -12.91
CA ALA A 177 0.00 10.07 -13.32
C ALA A 177 -0.17 10.36 -14.83
N ASP A 178 -0.05 9.34 -15.68
CA ASP A 178 -0.25 9.46 -17.12
C ASP A 178 -1.69 9.82 -17.50
N VAL A 179 -2.68 9.27 -16.81
CA VAL A 179 -4.09 9.63 -17.02
C VAL A 179 -4.36 11.07 -16.60
N LYS A 180 -3.79 11.54 -15.47
CA LYS A 180 -3.88 12.95 -15.05
C LYS A 180 -3.27 13.90 -16.08
N ARG A 181 -2.12 13.55 -16.67
CA ARG A 181 -1.52 14.33 -17.75
C ARG A 181 -2.47 14.44 -18.95
N ARG A 182 -2.96 13.29 -19.47
CA ARG A 182 -3.92 13.28 -20.58
C ARG A 182 -5.20 14.05 -20.25
N TRP A 183 -5.63 14.03 -18.99
CA TRP A 183 -6.78 14.80 -18.52
C TRP A 183 -6.57 16.29 -18.65
N VAL A 184 -5.38 16.79 -18.30
CA VAL A 184 -5.02 18.21 -18.49
C VAL A 184 -4.95 18.56 -19.98
N GLU A 185 -4.34 17.71 -20.79
CA GLU A 185 -4.21 17.91 -22.24
C GLU A 185 -5.59 18.02 -22.93
N GLU A 186 -6.50 17.07 -22.68
CA GLU A 186 -7.85 17.11 -23.25
C GLU A 186 -8.67 18.29 -22.70
N ARG A 187 -8.43 18.71 -21.45
CA ARG A 187 -9.07 19.91 -20.89
C ARG A 187 -8.59 21.18 -21.58
N ILE A 188 -7.29 21.30 -21.86
CA ILE A 188 -6.70 22.44 -22.59
C ILE A 188 -7.24 22.47 -24.02
N LYS A 189 -7.28 21.32 -24.69
CA LYS A 189 -7.85 21.20 -26.04
C LYS A 189 -9.31 21.62 -26.09
N LEU A 190 -10.11 21.16 -25.13
CA LEU A 190 -11.51 21.55 -25.00
C LEU A 190 -11.67 23.06 -24.78
N HIS A 191 -10.82 23.67 -23.96
CA HIS A 191 -10.81 25.12 -23.76
C HIS A 191 -10.45 25.87 -25.06
N ALA A 192 -9.47 25.39 -25.81
CA ALA A 192 -9.10 25.96 -27.10
C ALA A 192 -10.23 25.86 -28.13
N ASP A 193 -10.94 24.73 -28.18
CA ASP A 193 -12.07 24.54 -29.09
C ASP A 193 -13.28 25.40 -28.71
N LEU A 194 -13.56 25.57 -27.43
CA LEU A 194 -14.57 26.52 -26.94
C LEU A 194 -14.19 27.98 -27.24
N THR A 195 -12.91 28.33 -27.12
CA THR A 195 -12.39 29.67 -27.47
C THR A 195 -12.55 29.97 -28.96
N LYS A 196 -12.28 28.98 -29.83
CA LYS A 196 -12.54 29.12 -31.28
C LYS A 196 -14.02 29.31 -31.59
N LYS A 197 -14.90 28.62 -30.84
CA LYS A 197 -16.35 28.73 -31.02
C LYS A 197 -16.89 30.09 -30.54
N PHE A 198 -16.31 30.66 -29.48
CA PHE A 198 -16.72 31.92 -28.87
C PHE A 198 -15.57 32.94 -28.81
N PRO A 199 -15.08 33.45 -29.95
CA PRO A 199 -13.86 34.25 -30.01
C PRO A 199 -13.95 35.59 -29.27
N ASN A 200 -15.15 36.14 -29.10
CA ASN A 200 -15.39 37.43 -28.45
C ASN A 200 -16.02 37.30 -27.05
N ASP A 201 -16.18 36.08 -26.53
CA ASP A 201 -16.84 35.83 -25.24
C ASP A 201 -16.02 34.90 -24.35
N ALA A 202 -14.86 35.41 -23.93
CA ALA A 202 -13.97 34.68 -23.02
C ALA A 202 -14.62 34.38 -21.66
N ALA A 203 -15.57 35.21 -21.22
CA ALA A 203 -16.29 35.00 -19.96
C ALA A 203 -17.17 33.74 -20.04
N ARG A 204 -17.87 33.55 -21.16
CA ARG A 204 -18.63 32.32 -21.43
C ARG A 204 -17.72 31.10 -21.47
N VAL A 205 -16.57 31.18 -22.15
CA VAL A 205 -15.62 30.05 -22.20
C VAL A 205 -15.14 29.66 -20.80
N GLU A 206 -14.74 30.62 -19.97
CA GLU A 206 -14.26 30.32 -18.62
C GLU A 206 -15.39 29.81 -17.71
N SER A 207 -16.66 30.12 -17.99
CA SER A 207 -17.81 29.62 -17.20
C SER A 207 -17.98 28.09 -17.23
N TYR A 208 -17.52 27.42 -18.30
CA TYR A 208 -17.52 25.96 -18.40
C TYR A 208 -16.47 25.29 -17.51
N PHE A 209 -15.54 26.05 -16.94
CA PHE A 209 -14.42 25.50 -16.19
C PHE A 209 -14.46 25.96 -14.74
N SER A 210 -14.53 24.98 -13.85
CA SER A 210 -14.36 25.27 -12.43
C SER A 210 -12.87 25.49 -12.12
N ARG A 211 -12.57 26.49 -11.29
CA ARG A 211 -11.19 26.86 -10.93
C ARG A 211 -10.59 25.85 -9.96
N PHE A 212 -9.33 25.49 -10.18
CA PHE A 212 -8.52 24.85 -9.15
C PHE A 212 -8.15 25.89 -8.09
N ALA A 213 -8.18 25.50 -6.81
CA ALA A 213 -7.90 26.44 -5.73
C ALA A 213 -6.44 26.93 -5.82
N LYS A 214 -6.24 28.26 -5.81
CA LYS A 214 -4.90 28.82 -5.63
C LYS A 214 -4.48 28.60 -4.17
N PRO A 215 -3.23 28.20 -3.88
CA PRO A 215 -2.77 28.10 -2.50
C PRO A 215 -2.92 29.46 -1.84
N ARG A 216 -3.46 29.49 -0.62
CA ARG A 216 -3.36 30.68 0.23
C ARG A 216 -1.86 30.93 0.44
N LYS A 217 -1.35 32.08 0.00
CA LYS A 217 -0.05 32.59 0.50
C LYS A 217 -0.16 32.56 2.03
N LYS A 218 0.66 31.74 2.69
CA LYS A 218 0.89 31.85 4.13
C LYS A 218 1.34 33.31 4.33
N LYS A 219 0.46 34.16 4.89
CA LYS A 219 0.88 35.47 5.39
C LYS A 219 2.00 35.19 6.38
N GLY A 220 3.12 35.88 6.19
CA GLY A 220 4.34 35.64 6.93
C GLY A 220 4.10 35.57 8.42
N ALA A 221 4.79 34.63 9.07
CA ALA A 221 5.08 34.79 10.48
C ALA A 221 5.93 36.06 10.59
N THR A 222 5.27 37.18 10.87
CA THR A 222 5.92 38.34 11.45
C THR A 222 6.47 37.86 12.78
N SER A 223 7.78 37.64 12.83
CA SER A 223 8.52 37.54 14.07
C SER A 223 8.52 38.94 14.70
N GLU A 224 7.60 39.17 15.62
CA GLU A 224 7.72 40.20 16.66
C GLU A 224 7.44 39.50 17.99
N GLY A 225 8.40 39.62 18.91
CA GLY A 225 8.41 39.01 20.24
C GLY A 225 9.82 38.63 20.65
#